data_AF-A0AAD6TCR5-F1
#
_entry.id   AF-A0AAD6TCR5-F1
#
_cell.length_a   1.000
_cell.length_b   1.000
_cell.length_c   1.000
_cell.angle_alpha   90.00
_cell.angle_beta   90.00
_cell.angle_gamma   90.00
#
_symmetry.space_group_name_H-M   'P 1'
#
loop_
_entity.id
_entity.type
_entity.pdbx_description
1 polymer ?
#
loop_
_entity_poly.entity_id
_entity_poly.type
_entity_poly.pdbx_seq_one_letter_code
_entity_poly.pdbx_strand_id
1 'polypeptide(L)'
;MSIQTPHSGPIGQPLTEASSGHELHDPEATRALPSLQIRAFLAASEDIDIDPETVEELVQALILETTSSDTDNTNSSILVSESNSPEPDGFDLEVSELDMSALYFPLGQDVQTWSQQQIRGMMHHLKEHGMSSWMNEYVLKRNIPVPQLLLAFGINLDPSLHEMSPATLTYFLRVAMSRELQLRDKLPNYNTVEDAVRLIRESKRILILTGAGISVSCGIPDFRSRNGLYASLKLQGEYDLDDPQQMFDINYFRENPAVFYSFASRIYPSNFVPSPCHRFIKLVENRNQLLRNYTQNIDTIETLAGVTRVVQCHGSFATASCLLCRRQVPGSDIEDDILAQKVPLCSVCNAPQLAPLTGKRKSRKKSAKKAKGGWDSEDEDESDGPAYPPGIMKPDITFFGEKLTDNFDHSLAADRSEVDLLLVIGTSLKVSPVADILCHLPHSVPQILINKTPVRHINPDIILLGNSDDIIAHLCNRLGWELPPPKNEAATAPEFLRDAKKRSVSDLHAHEEPHRVGQSHIWLFEGAEGGEWLENIEQQISSSPTEQSPKKPRLE
;
A
#
# COMPACT_ATOMS: atom_id res chain seq x y z
N MET A 1 41.90 15.75 -79.69
CA MET A 1 42.18 17.05 -80.32
C MET A 1 41.84 18.14 -79.32
N SER A 2 42.76 19.08 -79.17
CA SER A 2 42.60 20.43 -78.60
C SER A 2 42.58 20.58 -77.07
N ILE A 3 43.71 21.15 -76.65
CA ILE A 3 44.10 21.73 -75.37
C ILE A 3 43.46 23.12 -75.23
N GLN A 4 43.01 23.47 -74.02
CA GLN A 4 43.09 24.83 -73.47
C GLN A 4 43.13 24.76 -71.92
N THR A 5 44.23 25.25 -71.35
CA THR A 5 44.50 25.56 -69.93
C THR A 5 44.04 27.00 -69.60
N PRO A 6 44.28 27.64 -68.43
CA PRO A 6 44.83 27.21 -67.11
C PRO A 6 44.05 27.74 -65.87
N HIS A 7 44.37 27.25 -64.65
CA HIS A 7 44.77 28.03 -63.46
C HIS A 7 44.52 27.34 -62.09
N SER A 8 45.64 27.03 -61.42
CA SER A 8 46.00 27.24 -60.00
C SER A 8 44.94 27.44 -58.91
N GLY A 9 45.01 26.62 -57.84
CA GLY A 9 44.55 26.93 -56.49
C GLY A 9 44.60 25.73 -55.53
N PRO A 10 45.25 25.81 -54.35
CA PRO A 10 45.51 24.67 -53.46
C PRO A 10 44.42 24.45 -52.40
N ILE A 11 44.46 23.25 -51.83
CA ILE A 11 43.91 22.74 -50.55
C ILE A 11 43.35 23.79 -49.56
N GLY A 12 42.10 23.56 -49.12
CA GLY A 12 41.40 24.14 -47.96
C GLY A 12 39.91 23.73 -48.03
N GLN A 13 39.14 23.41 -46.99
CA GLN A 13 39.20 23.48 -45.53
C GLN A 13 38.20 22.44 -44.95
N PRO A 14 38.35 22.02 -43.68
CA PRO A 14 37.23 22.14 -42.76
C PRO A 14 37.55 23.30 -41.80
N LEU A 15 36.59 24.20 -41.66
CA LEU A 15 36.66 25.34 -40.76
C LEU A 15 36.80 24.84 -39.31
N THR A 16 37.96 25.14 -38.75
CA THR A 16 38.15 25.34 -37.32
C THR A 16 37.48 26.65 -36.93
N GLU A 17 36.49 26.61 -36.06
CA GLU A 17 36.30 27.67 -35.08
C GLU A 17 36.33 27.04 -33.69
N ALA A 18 37.31 27.51 -32.92
CA ALA A 18 37.41 27.23 -31.51
C ALA A 18 36.28 27.96 -30.79
N SER A 19 35.49 27.24 -30.00
CA SER A 19 34.87 27.81 -28.81
C SER A 19 35.41 27.07 -27.59
N SER A 20 36.16 27.84 -26.83
CA SER A 20 36.51 27.66 -25.42
C SER A 20 35.54 26.79 -24.63
N GLY A 21 36.12 25.90 -23.82
CA GLY A 21 35.40 25.21 -22.77
C GLY A 21 34.59 26.18 -21.92
N HIS A 22 33.31 25.87 -21.80
CA HIS A 22 32.47 26.29 -20.69
C HIS A 22 31.98 25.01 -20.06
N GLU A 23 32.68 24.58 -19.01
CA GLU A 23 32.05 23.86 -17.91
C GLU A 23 30.85 24.70 -17.48
N LEU A 24 29.65 24.18 -17.71
CA LEU A 24 28.43 24.69 -17.10
C LEU A 24 28.44 24.27 -15.63
N HIS A 25 29.31 24.90 -14.84
CA HIS A 25 29.12 25.02 -13.40
C HIS A 25 28.11 26.14 -13.20
N ASP A 26 26.83 25.79 -13.13
CA ASP A 26 25.79 26.70 -12.66
C ASP A 26 25.78 26.67 -11.11
N PRO A 27 26.25 27.73 -10.43
CA PRO A 27 26.29 27.78 -8.98
C PRO A 27 24.91 27.84 -8.33
N GLU A 28 23.83 28.17 -9.07
CA GLU A 28 22.45 28.10 -8.54
C GLU A 28 21.96 26.65 -8.45
N ALA A 29 22.26 25.81 -9.45
CA ALA A 29 21.92 24.39 -9.43
C ALA A 29 22.67 23.60 -8.35
N THR A 30 23.88 24.04 -7.99
CA THR A 30 24.70 23.38 -6.95
C THR A 30 24.26 23.78 -5.53
N ARG A 31 23.63 24.96 -5.36
CA ARG A 31 23.13 25.45 -4.07
C ARG A 31 21.77 24.87 -3.65
N ALA A 32 20.98 24.39 -4.61
CA ALA A 32 19.69 23.73 -4.36
C ALA A 32 19.80 22.20 -4.20
N LEU A 33 21.02 21.65 -4.26
CA LEU A 33 21.26 20.20 -4.25
C LEU A 33 20.86 19.52 -2.92
N PRO A 34 21.19 20.06 -1.73
CA PRO A 34 20.88 19.39 -0.47
C PRO A 34 19.37 19.40 -0.18
N SER A 35 18.67 20.53 -0.38
CA SER A 35 17.21 20.59 -0.28
C SER A 35 16.51 19.66 -1.27
N LEU A 36 17.02 19.54 -2.50
CA LEU A 36 16.46 18.60 -3.47
C LEU A 36 16.62 17.15 -3.01
N GLN A 37 17.78 16.79 -2.44
CA GLN A 37 18.00 15.45 -1.86
C GLN A 37 17.09 15.19 -0.66
N ILE A 38 16.95 16.14 0.26
CA ILE A 38 16.04 16.02 1.42
C ILE A 38 14.60 15.79 0.94
N ARG A 39 14.13 16.60 -0.02
CA ARG A 39 12.79 16.45 -0.59
C ARG A 39 12.60 15.09 -1.27
N ALA A 40 13.62 14.61 -2.00
CA ALA A 40 13.56 13.28 -2.63
C ALA A 40 13.52 12.15 -1.59
N PHE A 41 14.26 12.24 -0.48
CA PHE A 41 14.15 11.28 0.61
C PHE A 41 12.78 11.31 1.29
N LEU A 42 12.21 12.49 1.53
CA LEU A 42 10.85 12.64 2.09
C LEU A 42 9.79 12.08 1.13
N ALA A 43 9.89 12.35 -0.17
CA ALA A 43 8.97 11.79 -1.17
C ALA A 43 9.08 10.26 -1.29
N ALA A 44 10.27 9.69 -1.09
CA ALA A 44 10.48 8.24 -1.14
C ALA A 44 10.18 7.49 0.17
N SER A 45 9.73 8.22 1.21
CA SER A 45 9.56 7.68 2.56
C SER A 45 8.15 7.25 2.91
N GLU A 46 7.25 7.13 1.92
CA GLU A 46 5.81 6.93 2.13
C GLU A 46 5.46 5.84 3.17
N ASP A 47 6.33 4.84 3.37
CA ASP A 47 6.13 3.73 4.31
C ASP A 47 7.24 3.58 5.40
N ILE A 48 8.07 4.59 5.64
CA ILE A 48 9.14 4.53 6.65
C ILE A 48 8.86 5.48 7.80
N ASP A 49 8.66 4.92 8.99
CA ASP A 49 8.57 5.69 10.23
C ASP A 49 9.78 6.60 10.41
N ILE A 50 9.49 7.90 10.38
CA ILE A 50 10.40 9.00 10.71
C ILE A 50 10.12 9.45 12.14
N ASP A 51 11.16 9.54 12.95
CA ASP A 51 11.03 10.04 14.31
C ASP A 51 10.91 11.58 14.32
N PRO A 52 10.22 12.16 15.33
CA PRO A 52 9.98 13.60 15.38
C PRO A 52 11.27 14.44 15.36
N GLU A 53 12.35 13.95 15.97
CA GLU A 53 13.65 14.66 16.02
C GLU A 53 14.26 14.75 14.62
N THR A 54 14.22 13.67 13.84
CA THR A 54 14.61 13.65 12.43
C THR A 54 13.75 14.61 11.60
N VAL A 55 12.43 14.67 11.82
CA VAL A 55 11.56 15.63 11.12
C VAL A 55 11.98 17.07 11.40
N GLU A 56 12.18 17.43 12.67
CA GLU A 56 12.62 18.77 13.07
C GLU A 56 13.96 19.15 12.43
N GLU A 57 14.93 18.23 12.40
CA GLU A 57 16.23 18.45 11.78
C GLU A 57 16.12 18.68 10.26
N LEU A 58 15.33 17.86 9.55
CA LEU A 58 15.11 18.00 8.11
C LEU A 58 14.40 19.32 7.76
N VAL A 59 13.38 19.70 8.53
CA VAL A 59 12.65 20.97 8.34
C VAL A 59 13.57 22.16 8.58
N GLN A 60 14.38 22.12 9.65
CA GLN A 60 15.34 23.17 9.94
C GLN A 60 16.38 23.33 8.81
N ALA A 61 16.87 22.22 8.25
CA ALA A 61 17.78 22.24 7.11
C ALA A 61 17.16 22.90 5.87
N LEU A 62 15.90 22.58 5.55
CA LEU A 62 15.17 23.21 4.45
C LEU A 62 14.93 24.72 4.66
N ILE A 63 14.63 25.14 5.89
CA ILE A 63 14.41 26.56 6.23
C ILE A 63 15.71 27.36 6.10
N LEU A 64 16.83 26.85 6.62
CA LEU A 64 18.12 27.56 6.59
C LEU A 64 18.58 27.86 5.16
N GLU A 65 18.33 26.98 4.20
CA GLU A 65 18.62 27.24 2.78
C GLU A 65 17.75 28.36 2.20
N THR A 66 16.44 28.37 2.48
CA THR A 66 15.53 29.45 1.99
C THR A 66 15.85 30.83 2.58
N THR A 67 16.34 30.90 3.83
CA THR A 67 16.78 32.19 4.42
C THR A 67 18.11 32.68 3.88
N SER A 68 18.90 31.80 3.27
CA SER A 68 20.16 32.16 2.60
C SER A 68 19.98 32.67 1.16
N SER A 69 18.80 32.48 0.56
CA SER A 69 18.47 32.98 -0.78
C SER A 69 17.92 34.41 -0.81
N ASP A 70 17.57 35.02 0.33
CA ASP A 70 16.92 36.34 0.40
C ASP A 70 17.78 37.48 0.97
N THR A 71 19.10 37.31 1.11
CA THR A 71 19.97 38.43 1.52
C THR A 71 20.44 39.25 0.32
N ASP A 72 19.52 39.98 -0.32
CA ASP A 72 19.81 41.28 -0.96
C ASP A 72 18.55 42.12 -1.23
N ASN A 73 17.80 42.49 -0.18
CA ASN A 73 17.39 43.89 0.02
C ASN A 73 16.58 44.13 1.32
N THR A 74 17.03 45.16 2.04
CA THR A 74 16.28 46.00 2.99
C THR A 74 15.67 45.37 4.25
N ASN A 75 16.40 45.54 5.36
CA ASN A 75 15.94 45.95 6.68
C ASN A 75 14.42 45.99 6.92
N SER A 76 13.90 45.05 7.69
CA SER A 76 12.98 45.37 8.77
C SER A 76 13.06 44.32 9.89
N SER A 77 13.44 44.81 11.06
CA SER A 77 13.39 44.12 12.34
C SER A 77 11.97 43.68 12.68
N ILE A 78 11.76 42.39 12.99
CA ILE A 78 10.56 41.96 13.71
C ILE A 78 10.99 41.19 14.96
N LEU A 79 10.55 41.75 16.07
CA LEU A 79 10.74 41.31 17.44
C LEU A 79 9.98 40.02 17.69
N VAL A 80 10.59 39.14 18.49
CA VAL A 80 9.93 38.01 19.12
C VAL A 80 8.84 38.56 20.06
N SER A 81 7.58 38.29 19.76
CA SER A 81 6.47 38.39 20.71
C SER A 81 5.60 37.14 20.61
N GLU A 82 5.56 36.38 21.70
CA GLU A 82 4.60 35.30 21.94
C GLU A 82 3.17 35.86 21.85
N SER A 83 2.40 35.46 20.83
CA SER A 83 0.94 35.24 20.88
C SER A 83 0.37 35.12 19.47
N ASN A 84 -0.50 34.12 19.28
CA ASN A 84 -1.37 33.85 18.12
C ASN A 84 -0.68 33.47 16.81
N SER A 85 -0.78 32.18 16.53
CA SER A 85 -0.61 31.52 15.23
C SER A 85 -1.61 32.04 14.19
N PRO A 86 -1.13 32.54 13.03
CA PRO A 86 -1.80 32.36 11.76
C PRO A 86 -1.04 31.30 10.95
N GLU A 87 -1.80 30.39 10.36
CA GLU A 87 -1.29 29.37 9.44
C GLU A 87 -0.48 30.01 8.30
N PRO A 88 0.62 29.38 7.83
CA PRO A 88 1.30 29.85 6.63
C PRO A 88 0.47 29.45 5.40
N ASP A 89 -0.03 30.48 4.71
CA ASP A 89 -0.65 30.39 3.39
C ASP A 89 0.19 29.56 2.41
N GLY A 90 -0.46 28.50 1.90
CA GLY A 90 -0.31 27.89 0.57
C GLY A 90 1.02 28.01 -0.17
N PHE A 91 1.94 27.07 0.11
CA PHE A 91 2.86 26.55 -0.92
C PHE A 91 2.20 25.34 -1.59
N ASP A 92 1.28 25.59 -2.51
CA ASP A 92 0.81 24.60 -3.49
C ASP A 92 1.92 24.42 -4.55
N LEU A 93 2.92 23.60 -4.22
CA LEU A 93 3.77 22.98 -5.22
C LEU A 93 3.30 21.53 -5.32
N GLU A 94 2.75 21.16 -6.47
CA GLU A 94 2.40 19.78 -6.82
C GLU A 94 3.57 18.84 -6.48
N VAL A 95 3.49 18.15 -5.35
CA VAL A 95 4.50 17.20 -4.84
C VAL A 95 4.60 15.95 -5.75
N SER A 96 3.77 15.85 -6.79
CA SER A 96 3.66 14.65 -7.62
C SER A 96 4.70 14.50 -8.73
N GLU A 97 5.60 15.47 -8.94
CA GLU A 97 6.59 15.43 -10.06
C GLU A 97 8.07 15.61 -9.66
N LEU A 98 8.45 15.48 -8.38
CA LEU A 98 9.87 15.45 -8.00
C LEU A 98 10.45 14.05 -8.28
N ASP A 99 11.12 13.93 -9.43
CA ASP A 99 11.77 12.70 -9.89
C ASP A 99 12.97 12.32 -9.02
N MET A 100 12.92 11.09 -8.50
CA MET A 100 13.95 10.43 -7.71
C MET A 100 15.31 10.29 -8.40
N SER A 101 15.40 10.60 -9.70
CA SER A 101 16.67 10.76 -10.41
C SER A 101 17.61 11.75 -9.71
N ALA A 102 17.08 12.70 -8.94
CA ALA A 102 17.83 13.62 -8.10
C ALA A 102 18.67 12.95 -6.98
N LEU A 103 18.42 11.68 -6.61
CA LEU A 103 19.29 10.95 -5.68
C LEU A 103 20.47 10.25 -6.37
N TYR A 104 20.39 10.03 -7.69
CA TYR A 104 21.33 9.22 -8.47
C TYR A 104 22.17 10.10 -9.38
N PHE A 105 23.08 10.88 -8.81
CA PHE A 105 24.06 11.61 -9.59
C PHE A 105 25.10 10.65 -10.18
N PRO A 106 25.52 10.84 -11.45
CA PRO A 106 26.63 10.07 -12.02
C PRO A 106 27.86 10.26 -11.15
N LEU A 107 28.35 9.18 -10.56
CA LEU A 107 29.63 9.18 -9.87
C LEU A 107 30.70 9.67 -10.84
N GLY A 108 31.42 10.74 -10.50
CA GLY A 108 32.68 11.06 -11.16
C GLY A 108 33.59 9.84 -11.12
N GLN A 109 34.42 9.66 -12.16
CA GLN A 109 35.25 8.46 -12.35
C GLN A 109 36.16 8.09 -11.15
N ASP A 110 36.31 8.99 -10.16
CA ASP A 110 37.24 8.89 -9.04
C ASP A 110 36.63 8.49 -7.67
N VAL A 111 35.32 8.17 -7.57
CA VAL A 111 34.68 7.77 -6.30
C VAL A 111 34.30 6.28 -6.29
N GLN A 112 35.22 5.38 -6.68
CA GLN A 112 35.01 3.94 -6.52
C GLN A 112 35.48 3.47 -5.12
N THR A 113 34.61 3.61 -4.12
CA THR A 113 34.82 3.06 -2.77
C THR A 113 34.52 1.57 -2.67
N TRP A 114 33.65 1.02 -3.52
CA TRP A 114 33.21 -0.38 -3.48
C TRP A 114 33.43 -1.09 -4.81
N SER A 115 33.92 -2.34 -4.75
CA SER A 115 33.92 -3.23 -5.91
C SER A 115 32.52 -3.72 -6.23
N GLN A 116 32.27 -4.04 -7.50
CA GLN A 116 30.99 -4.61 -7.96
C GLN A 116 30.61 -5.90 -7.22
N GLN A 117 31.60 -6.69 -6.78
CA GLN A 117 31.35 -7.90 -6.00
C GLN A 117 30.88 -7.58 -4.57
N GLN A 118 31.43 -6.54 -3.95
CA GLN A 118 30.99 -6.09 -2.62
C GLN A 118 29.56 -5.57 -2.65
N ILE A 119 29.23 -4.73 -3.63
CA ILE A 119 27.87 -4.21 -3.82
C ILE A 119 26.89 -5.37 -3.99
N ARG A 120 27.17 -6.31 -4.91
CA ARG A 120 26.33 -7.51 -5.09
C ARG A 120 26.18 -8.32 -3.79
N GLY A 121 27.24 -8.46 -3.01
CA GLY A 121 27.18 -9.15 -1.71
C GLY A 121 26.30 -8.43 -0.69
N MET A 122 26.40 -7.10 -0.61
CA MET A 122 25.57 -6.27 0.27
C MET A 122 24.09 -6.32 -0.12
N MET A 123 23.79 -6.22 -1.43
CA MET A 123 22.41 -6.29 -1.92
C MET A 123 21.82 -7.69 -1.75
N HIS A 124 22.60 -8.74 -2.00
CA HIS A 124 22.19 -10.11 -1.72
C HIS A 124 21.89 -10.33 -0.23
N HIS A 125 22.75 -9.83 0.67
CA HIS A 125 22.49 -9.92 2.12
C HIS A 125 21.19 -9.20 2.48
N LEU A 126 20.96 -7.99 1.95
CA LEU A 126 19.72 -7.23 2.17
C LEU A 126 18.48 -7.99 1.70
N LYS A 127 18.49 -8.45 0.44
CA LYS A 127 17.37 -9.14 -0.21
C LYS A 127 17.02 -10.47 0.45
N GLU A 128 18.01 -11.17 1.00
CA GLU A 128 17.77 -12.45 1.67
C GLU A 128 17.43 -12.31 3.17
N HIS A 129 18.15 -11.46 3.92
CA HIS A 129 18.07 -11.43 5.38
C HIS A 129 17.38 -10.19 5.94
N GLY A 130 17.07 -9.20 5.11
CA GLY A 130 16.28 -8.02 5.45
C GLY A 130 17.09 -6.92 6.13
N MET A 131 16.42 -5.78 6.36
CA MET A 131 17.06 -4.56 6.83
C MET A 131 17.74 -4.71 8.19
N SER A 132 17.08 -5.36 9.16
CA SER A 132 17.61 -5.48 10.52
C SER A 132 18.91 -6.28 10.57
N SER A 133 18.99 -7.38 9.81
CA SER A 133 20.21 -8.20 9.71
C SER A 133 21.34 -7.41 9.04
N TRP A 134 21.00 -6.69 7.97
CA TRP A 134 21.94 -5.88 7.21
C TRP A 134 22.49 -4.71 8.06
N MET A 135 21.62 -3.95 8.73
CA MET A 135 22.01 -2.86 9.63
C MET A 135 22.92 -3.35 10.75
N ASN A 136 22.58 -4.48 11.37
CA ASN A 136 23.41 -5.08 12.41
C ASN A 136 24.81 -5.47 11.89
N GLU A 137 24.91 -6.00 10.67
CA GLU A 137 26.18 -6.42 10.09
C GLU A 137 27.05 -5.23 9.64
N TYR A 138 26.49 -4.32 8.84
CA TYR A 138 27.27 -3.27 8.19
C TYR A 138 27.41 -2.00 9.03
N VAL A 139 26.34 -1.60 9.73
CA VAL A 139 26.36 -0.39 10.58
C VAL A 139 26.89 -0.72 11.97
N LEU A 140 26.34 -1.71 12.66
CA LEU A 140 26.71 -1.96 14.07
C LEU A 140 28.02 -2.74 14.24
N LYS A 141 28.18 -3.88 13.55
CA LYS A 141 29.36 -4.74 13.73
C LYS A 141 30.59 -4.24 12.97
N ARG A 142 30.42 -3.87 11.70
CA ARG A 142 31.51 -3.37 10.86
C ARG A 142 31.79 -1.88 11.04
N ASN A 143 30.87 -1.14 11.66
CA ASN A 143 31.00 0.28 11.95
C ASN A 143 31.33 1.11 10.70
N ILE A 144 30.67 0.82 9.58
CA ILE A 144 30.86 1.55 8.32
C ILE A 144 30.02 2.83 8.37
N PRO A 145 30.59 4.01 8.05
CA PRO A 145 29.84 5.27 8.00
C PRO A 145 28.66 5.20 7.01
N VAL A 146 27.49 5.71 7.43
CA VAL A 146 26.27 5.67 6.63
C VAL A 146 26.42 6.35 5.25
N PRO A 147 27.05 7.52 5.10
CA PRO A 147 27.28 8.11 3.78
C PRO A 147 28.07 7.19 2.83
N GLN A 148 29.01 6.41 3.36
CA GLN A 148 29.77 5.43 2.56
C GLN A 148 28.89 4.24 2.14
N LEU A 149 27.93 3.85 2.97
CA LEU A 149 26.96 2.79 2.64
C LEU A 149 25.95 3.26 1.59
N LEU A 150 25.49 4.52 1.64
CA LEU A 150 24.60 5.11 0.63
C LEU A 150 25.21 5.05 -0.78
N LEU A 151 26.53 5.22 -0.91
CA LEU A 151 27.22 5.03 -2.19
C LEU A 151 27.04 3.62 -2.77
N ALA A 152 26.90 2.58 -1.94
CA ALA A 152 26.64 1.23 -2.42
C ALA A 152 25.25 1.10 -3.08
N PHE A 153 24.29 1.95 -2.68
CA PHE A 153 22.97 2.08 -3.29
C PHE A 153 22.95 3.06 -4.47
N GLY A 154 24.11 3.61 -4.86
CA GLY A 154 24.23 4.60 -5.92
C GLY A 154 23.79 6.01 -5.50
N ILE A 155 23.66 6.26 -4.20
CA ILE A 155 23.26 7.56 -3.66
C ILE A 155 24.51 8.29 -3.17
N ASN A 156 24.84 9.41 -3.80
CA ASN A 156 25.92 10.29 -3.37
C ASN A 156 25.34 11.46 -2.59
N LEU A 157 25.45 11.41 -1.27
CA LEU A 157 24.91 12.42 -0.38
C LEU A 157 25.76 13.70 -0.44
N ASP A 158 25.13 14.88 -0.45
CA ASP A 158 25.86 16.14 -0.41
C ASP A 158 26.75 16.25 0.85
N PRO A 159 27.98 16.79 0.77
CA PRO A 159 28.87 16.91 1.91
C PRO A 159 28.28 17.65 3.11
N SER A 160 27.38 18.63 2.89
CA SER A 160 26.70 19.35 3.98
C SER A 160 25.75 18.45 4.78
N LEU A 161 25.18 17.42 4.15
CA LEU A 161 24.27 16.46 4.77
C LEU A 161 25.03 15.34 5.51
N HIS A 162 26.36 15.24 5.35
CA HIS A 162 27.17 14.26 6.08
C HIS A 162 27.28 14.56 7.58
N GLU A 163 27.04 15.82 7.98
CA GLU A 163 27.15 16.28 9.38
C GLU A 163 25.82 16.17 10.15
N MET A 164 24.76 15.68 9.51
CA MET A 164 23.46 15.46 10.15
C MET A 164 23.53 14.39 11.24
N SER A 165 22.51 14.35 12.09
CA SER A 165 22.43 13.40 13.18
C SER A 165 22.50 11.94 12.69
N PRO A 166 23.03 11.00 13.51
CA PRO A 166 23.02 9.59 13.18
C PRO A 166 21.61 9.03 12.91
N ALA A 167 20.57 9.60 13.52
CA ALA A 167 19.18 9.23 13.30
C ALA A 167 18.75 9.57 11.87
N THR A 168 19.00 10.81 11.43
CA THR A 168 18.70 11.27 10.06
C THR A 168 19.47 10.51 8.99
N LEU A 169 20.76 10.26 9.20
CA LEU A 169 21.56 9.45 8.27
C LEU A 169 21.01 8.01 8.20
N THR A 170 20.66 7.42 9.35
CA THR A 170 20.05 6.08 9.39
C THR A 170 18.71 6.04 8.68
N TYR A 171 17.91 7.11 8.80
CA TYR A 171 16.65 7.27 8.07
C TYR A 171 16.89 7.26 6.54
N PHE A 172 17.83 8.05 6.01
CA PHE A 172 18.20 8.03 4.59
C PHE A 172 18.61 6.64 4.11
N LEU A 173 19.38 5.93 4.92
CA LEU A 173 19.80 4.56 4.63
C LEU A 173 18.61 3.58 4.61
N ARG A 174 17.66 3.71 5.54
CA ARG A 174 16.43 2.91 5.55
C ARG A 174 15.59 3.16 4.29
N VAL A 175 15.47 4.40 3.84
CA VAL A 175 14.80 4.75 2.56
C VAL A 175 15.48 4.06 1.38
N ALA A 176 16.81 4.15 1.29
CA ALA A 176 17.57 3.49 0.22
C ALA A 176 17.38 1.96 0.22
N MET A 177 17.42 1.35 1.41
CA MET A 177 17.23 -0.10 1.58
C MET A 177 15.80 -0.55 1.24
N SER A 178 14.78 0.24 1.61
CA SER A 178 13.38 -0.07 1.32
C SER A 178 13.13 -0.16 -0.17
N ARG A 179 13.63 0.84 -0.91
CA ARG A 179 13.53 0.87 -2.36
C ARG A 179 14.22 -0.33 -3.03
N GLU A 180 15.41 -0.70 -2.56
CA GLU A 180 16.12 -1.87 -3.12
C GLU A 180 15.36 -3.19 -2.86
N LEU A 181 14.64 -3.29 -1.74
CA LEU A 181 13.78 -4.44 -1.43
C LEU A 181 12.51 -4.48 -2.28
N GLN A 182 11.95 -3.32 -2.66
CA GLN A 182 10.86 -3.25 -3.63
C GLN A 182 11.28 -3.78 -5.02
N LEU A 183 12.57 -3.69 -5.36
CA LEU A 183 13.14 -4.19 -6.62
C LEU A 183 13.48 -5.70 -6.54
N ARG A 184 12.44 -6.53 -6.42
CA ARG A 184 12.60 -7.99 -6.52
C ARG A 184 12.76 -8.44 -7.97
N ASP A 185 13.81 -9.20 -8.22
CA ASP A 185 14.00 -9.94 -9.46
C ASP A 185 13.15 -11.22 -9.46
N LYS A 186 12.43 -11.43 -10.56
CA LYS A 186 11.69 -12.67 -10.81
C LYS A 186 12.65 -13.86 -10.87
N LEU A 187 12.31 -14.96 -10.22
CA LEU A 187 13.02 -16.22 -10.34
C LEU A 187 12.82 -16.81 -11.74
N PRO A 188 13.90 -17.11 -12.50
CA PRO A 188 13.78 -17.55 -13.89
C PRO A 188 13.20 -18.97 -14.02
N ASN A 189 13.26 -19.77 -12.96
CA ASN A 189 12.94 -21.20 -12.98
C ASN A 189 11.44 -21.52 -12.94
N TYR A 190 10.59 -20.55 -12.60
CA TYR A 190 9.14 -20.76 -12.40
C TYR A 190 8.36 -19.88 -13.36
N ASN A 191 7.53 -20.45 -14.24
CA ASN A 191 6.81 -19.67 -15.25
C ASN A 191 5.43 -20.25 -15.62
N THR A 192 5.14 -21.50 -15.26
CA THR A 192 4.00 -22.25 -15.78
C THR A 192 2.98 -22.59 -14.71
N VAL A 193 1.75 -22.92 -15.11
CA VAL A 193 0.75 -23.47 -14.19
C VAL A 193 1.25 -24.78 -13.56
N GLU A 194 2.01 -25.59 -14.31
CA GLU A 194 2.66 -26.79 -13.80
C GLU A 194 3.68 -26.48 -12.69
N ASP A 195 4.46 -25.40 -12.84
CA ASP A 195 5.38 -24.93 -11.79
C ASP A 195 4.60 -24.51 -10.54
N ALA A 196 3.48 -23.79 -10.70
CA ALA A 196 2.62 -23.40 -9.58
C ALA A 196 2.07 -24.62 -8.84
N VAL A 197 1.56 -25.61 -9.57
CA VAL A 197 1.05 -26.87 -9.01
C VAL A 197 2.17 -27.65 -8.30
N ARG A 198 3.38 -27.68 -8.85
CA ARG A 198 4.54 -28.33 -8.20
C ARG A 198 4.91 -27.59 -6.91
N LEU A 199 5.04 -26.28 -6.95
CA LEU A 199 5.35 -25.44 -5.78
C LEU A 199 4.33 -25.66 -4.66
N ILE A 200 3.04 -25.55 -4.95
CA ILE A 200 1.97 -25.76 -3.95
C ILE A 200 2.01 -27.19 -3.37
N ARG A 201 2.36 -28.19 -4.17
CA ARG A 201 2.46 -29.59 -3.73
C ARG A 201 3.67 -29.84 -2.81
N GLU A 202 4.82 -29.21 -3.09
CA GLU A 202 6.10 -29.48 -2.43
C GLU A 202 6.35 -28.59 -1.20
N SER A 203 5.82 -27.37 -1.21
CA SER A 203 5.96 -26.39 -0.11
C SER A 203 5.28 -26.85 1.17
N LYS A 204 5.89 -26.53 2.31
CA LYS A 204 5.40 -26.91 3.65
C LYS A 204 5.05 -25.71 4.52
N ARG A 205 5.50 -24.51 4.13
CA ARG A 205 5.39 -23.28 4.90
C ARG A 205 4.93 -22.17 3.97
N ILE A 206 3.72 -22.35 3.46
CA ILE A 206 3.07 -21.44 2.51
C ILE A 206 2.50 -20.24 3.27
N LEU A 207 2.92 -19.03 2.88
CA LEU A 207 2.31 -17.79 3.32
C LEU A 207 1.28 -17.36 2.27
N ILE A 208 0.03 -17.16 2.69
CA ILE A 208 -1.05 -16.73 1.80
C ILE A 208 -1.48 -15.33 2.18
N LEU A 209 -1.39 -14.39 1.24
CA LEU A 209 -1.83 -13.01 1.40
C LEU A 209 -3.15 -12.81 0.65
N THR A 210 -4.18 -12.36 1.35
CA THR A 210 -5.54 -12.21 0.81
C THR A 210 -6.08 -10.80 0.94
N GLY A 211 -6.90 -10.40 -0.02
CA GLY A 211 -7.69 -9.16 0.05
C GLY A 211 -9.12 -9.36 -0.44
N ALA A 212 -9.83 -8.26 -0.69
CA ALA A 212 -11.28 -8.28 -0.88
C ALA A 212 -11.74 -9.16 -2.06
N GLY A 213 -10.87 -9.42 -3.04
CA GLY A 213 -11.16 -10.26 -4.20
C GLY A 213 -11.58 -11.69 -3.85
N ILE A 214 -11.16 -12.25 -2.71
CA ILE A 214 -11.59 -13.59 -2.28
C ILE A 214 -13.02 -13.64 -1.73
N SER A 215 -13.59 -12.48 -1.38
CA SER A 215 -14.93 -12.34 -0.78
C SER A 215 -16.00 -11.86 -1.77
N VAL A 216 -15.62 -11.52 -3.01
CA VAL A 216 -16.56 -11.06 -4.05
C VAL A 216 -17.65 -12.10 -4.34
N SER A 217 -17.28 -13.38 -4.44
CA SER A 217 -18.24 -14.46 -4.65
C SER A 217 -19.09 -14.80 -3.42
N CYS A 218 -18.72 -14.28 -2.24
CA CYS A 218 -19.52 -14.38 -1.03
C CYS A 218 -20.66 -13.34 -1.00
N GLY A 219 -20.68 -12.38 -1.94
CA GLY A 219 -21.65 -11.29 -1.99
C GLY A 219 -21.14 -9.97 -1.38
N ILE A 220 -19.89 -9.92 -0.94
CA ILE A 220 -19.24 -8.69 -0.45
C ILE A 220 -18.53 -8.03 -1.64
N PRO A 221 -18.99 -6.87 -2.14
CA PRO A 221 -18.29 -6.18 -3.21
C PRO A 221 -16.90 -5.76 -2.72
N ASP A 222 -15.92 -5.81 -3.61
CA ASP A 222 -14.62 -5.24 -3.30
C ASP A 222 -14.70 -3.70 -3.25
N PHE A 223 -13.69 -3.07 -2.68
CA PHE A 223 -13.74 -1.62 -2.49
C PHE A 223 -13.52 -0.85 -3.79
N ARG A 224 -12.63 -1.33 -4.67
CA ARG A 224 -11.98 -0.51 -5.70
C ARG A 224 -12.35 -0.85 -7.14
N SER A 225 -13.01 -1.97 -7.42
CA SER A 225 -13.42 -2.29 -8.79
C SER A 225 -14.44 -1.29 -9.34
N ARG A 226 -14.67 -1.36 -10.65
CA ARG A 226 -15.66 -0.54 -11.36
C ARG A 226 -17.07 -0.61 -10.74
N ASN A 227 -17.43 -1.77 -10.19
CA ASN A 227 -18.70 -2.00 -9.50
C ASN A 227 -18.51 -2.15 -7.97
N GLY A 228 -17.37 -1.72 -7.45
CA GLY A 228 -17.02 -1.84 -6.03
C GLY A 228 -17.78 -0.85 -5.15
N LEU A 229 -17.49 -0.91 -3.86
CA LEU A 229 -18.11 -0.06 -2.85
C LEU A 229 -17.97 1.43 -3.16
N TYR A 230 -16.75 1.86 -3.51
CA TYR A 230 -16.44 3.27 -3.74
C TYR A 230 -17.19 3.86 -4.94
N ALA A 231 -17.34 3.07 -6.00
CA ALA A 231 -18.14 3.46 -7.16
C ALA A 231 -19.64 3.58 -6.81
N SER A 232 -20.14 2.65 -5.98
CA SER A 232 -21.54 2.65 -5.54
C SER A 232 -21.87 3.87 -4.68
N LEU A 233 -21.00 4.22 -3.73
CA LEU A 233 -21.18 5.39 -2.85
C LEU A 233 -21.18 6.70 -3.63
N LYS A 234 -20.24 6.86 -4.57
CA LYS A 234 -20.19 8.05 -5.45
C LYS A 234 -21.43 8.20 -6.33
N LEU A 235 -21.96 7.09 -6.84
CA LEU A 235 -23.16 7.09 -7.68
C LEU A 235 -24.44 7.39 -6.91
N GLN A 236 -24.52 6.95 -5.65
CA GLN A 236 -25.70 7.17 -4.80
C GLN A 236 -25.80 8.61 -4.30
N GLY A 237 -24.67 9.34 -4.23
CA GLY A 237 -24.67 10.76 -3.80
C GLY A 237 -25.19 10.97 -2.38
N GLU A 238 -25.21 9.92 -1.55
CA GLU A 238 -25.78 9.95 -0.20
C GLU A 238 -24.84 10.59 0.84
N TYR A 239 -23.55 10.76 0.50
CA TYR A 239 -22.53 11.29 1.40
C TYR A 239 -21.62 12.27 0.66
N ASP A 240 -21.32 13.40 1.29
CA ASP A 240 -20.36 14.40 0.82
C ASP A 240 -18.93 13.91 1.14
N LEU A 241 -18.52 12.86 0.44
CA LEU A 241 -17.19 12.24 0.56
C LEU A 241 -16.39 12.52 -0.71
N ASP A 242 -15.34 13.34 -0.59
CA ASP A 242 -14.41 13.60 -1.69
C ASP A 242 -13.62 12.33 -2.07
N ASP A 243 -13.18 11.58 -1.04
CA ASP A 243 -12.54 10.27 -1.16
C ASP A 243 -13.31 9.21 -0.32
N PRO A 244 -13.85 8.15 -0.95
CA PRO A 244 -14.48 7.03 -0.25
C PRO A 244 -13.62 6.36 0.83
N GLN A 245 -12.29 6.52 0.80
CA GLN A 245 -11.40 6.04 1.88
C GLN A 245 -11.64 6.75 3.21
N GLN A 246 -12.17 7.98 3.19
CA GLN A 246 -12.50 8.76 4.40
C GLN A 246 -13.49 8.06 5.32
N MET A 247 -14.31 7.12 4.81
CA MET A 247 -15.21 6.33 5.65
C MET A 247 -14.48 5.46 6.68
N PHE A 248 -13.21 5.16 6.43
CA PHE A 248 -12.32 4.42 7.32
C PHE A 248 -11.26 5.33 7.95
N ASP A 249 -11.41 6.65 7.89
CA ASP A 249 -10.52 7.60 8.58
C ASP A 249 -11.00 7.81 10.03
N ILE A 250 -10.07 7.74 10.99
CA ILE A 250 -10.41 7.84 12.42
C ILE A 250 -10.92 9.22 12.83
N ASN A 251 -10.44 10.29 12.20
CA ASN A 251 -10.87 11.65 12.50
C ASN A 251 -12.27 11.87 11.91
N TYR A 252 -12.49 11.46 10.66
CA TYR A 252 -13.82 11.50 10.04
C TYR A 252 -14.84 10.66 10.83
N PHE A 253 -14.44 9.48 11.32
CA PHE A 253 -15.32 8.62 12.13
C PHE A 253 -15.72 9.26 13.47
N ARG A 254 -14.84 10.07 14.08
CA ARG A 254 -15.17 10.79 15.32
C ARG A 254 -16.21 11.88 15.09
N GLU A 255 -16.19 12.50 13.93
CA GLU A 255 -17.13 13.54 13.54
C GLU A 255 -18.46 12.95 13.07
N ASN A 256 -18.42 11.95 12.19
CA ASN A 256 -19.57 11.39 11.49
C ASN A 256 -19.61 9.84 11.51
N PRO A 257 -19.74 9.20 12.69
CA PRO A 257 -19.74 7.73 12.82
C PRO A 257 -20.89 7.05 12.05
N ALA A 258 -22.00 7.74 11.84
CA ALA A 258 -23.17 7.17 11.15
C ALA A 258 -22.88 6.72 9.71
N VAL A 259 -21.92 7.36 9.02
CA VAL A 259 -21.53 7.00 7.64
C VAL A 259 -20.90 5.60 7.60
N PHE A 260 -20.05 5.27 8.58
CA PHE A 260 -19.51 3.92 8.69
C PHE A 260 -20.61 2.91 9.03
N TYR A 261 -21.50 3.24 9.98
CA TYR A 261 -22.54 2.32 10.45
C TYR A 261 -23.68 2.08 9.47
N SER A 262 -23.97 3.02 8.57
CA SER A 262 -24.91 2.77 7.47
C SER A 262 -24.42 1.65 6.56
N PHE A 263 -23.08 1.56 6.39
CA PHE A 263 -22.41 0.55 5.60
C PHE A 263 -22.09 -0.74 6.37
N ALA A 264 -21.73 -0.67 7.65
CA ALA A 264 -21.23 -1.80 8.44
C ALA A 264 -22.16 -3.03 8.41
N SER A 265 -23.47 -2.81 8.34
CA SER A 265 -24.48 -3.89 8.18
C SER A 265 -24.26 -4.77 6.94
N ARG A 266 -23.71 -4.23 5.85
CA ARG A 266 -23.48 -4.93 4.58
C ARG A 266 -22.26 -5.84 4.59
N ILE A 267 -21.35 -5.66 5.55
CA ILE A 267 -20.11 -6.43 5.68
C ILE A 267 -20.04 -7.23 6.99
N TYR A 268 -21.13 -7.20 7.77
CA TYR A 268 -21.16 -7.89 9.05
C TYR A 268 -21.18 -9.43 8.85
N PRO A 269 -20.40 -10.21 9.62
CA PRO A 269 -20.06 -11.59 9.25
C PRO A 269 -21.21 -12.62 9.20
N SER A 270 -22.36 -12.34 9.84
CA SER A 270 -23.36 -13.37 10.18
C SER A 270 -24.11 -13.99 8.98
N ASN A 271 -23.97 -13.48 7.75
CA ASN A 271 -24.78 -13.91 6.61
C ASN A 271 -24.01 -14.52 5.42
N PHE A 272 -22.69 -14.71 5.53
CA PHE A 272 -21.87 -15.07 4.36
C PHE A 272 -21.48 -16.55 4.33
N VAL A 273 -21.40 -17.12 3.13
CA VAL A 273 -20.88 -18.47 2.89
C VAL A 273 -19.44 -18.35 2.38
N PRO A 274 -18.44 -19.00 3.02
CA PRO A 274 -17.06 -18.90 2.58
C PRO A 274 -16.83 -19.38 1.13
N SER A 275 -16.11 -18.58 0.35
CA SER A 275 -15.77 -18.89 -1.06
C SER A 275 -14.87 -20.12 -1.20
N PRO A 276 -14.77 -20.72 -2.41
CA PRO A 276 -13.71 -21.67 -2.77
C PRO A 276 -12.31 -21.24 -2.33
N CYS A 277 -11.94 -19.96 -2.45
CA CYS A 277 -10.66 -19.44 -1.96
C CYS A 277 -10.47 -19.64 -0.44
N HIS A 278 -11.46 -19.26 0.38
CA HIS A 278 -11.40 -19.47 1.83
C HIS A 278 -11.27 -20.95 2.20
N ARG A 279 -12.01 -21.80 1.50
CA ARG A 279 -11.98 -23.26 1.69
C ARG A 279 -10.67 -23.88 1.24
N PHE A 280 -10.02 -23.30 0.22
CA PHE A 280 -8.67 -23.68 -0.18
C PHE A 280 -7.63 -23.32 0.88
N ILE A 281 -7.71 -22.12 1.48
CA ILE A 281 -6.82 -21.76 2.60
C ILE A 281 -6.97 -22.76 3.74
N LYS A 282 -8.23 -23.11 4.08
CA LYS A 282 -8.50 -24.14 5.09
C LYS A 282 -7.96 -25.52 4.70
N LEU A 283 -8.05 -25.89 3.43
CA LEU A 283 -7.50 -27.13 2.92
C LEU A 283 -5.97 -27.17 3.04
N VAL A 284 -5.27 -26.10 2.67
CA VAL A 284 -3.81 -25.97 2.83
C VAL A 284 -3.41 -26.07 4.32
N GLU A 285 -4.21 -25.49 5.21
CA GLU A 285 -4.02 -25.63 6.66
C GLU A 285 -4.22 -27.07 7.14
N ASN A 286 -5.30 -27.74 6.71
CA ASN A 286 -5.58 -29.14 7.07
C ASN A 286 -4.51 -30.11 6.57
N ARG A 287 -3.78 -29.74 5.50
CA ARG A 287 -2.62 -30.48 4.98
C ARG A 287 -1.32 -30.14 5.70
N ASN A 288 -1.37 -29.27 6.72
CA ASN A 288 -0.22 -28.80 7.49
C ASN A 288 0.85 -28.11 6.60
N GLN A 289 0.40 -27.42 5.55
CA GLN A 289 1.25 -26.66 4.63
C GLN A 289 1.14 -25.14 4.84
N LEU A 290 0.08 -24.66 5.52
CA LEU A 290 -0.14 -23.23 5.77
C LEU A 290 0.79 -22.73 6.89
N LEU A 291 1.75 -21.88 6.56
CA LEU A 291 2.51 -21.13 7.57
C LEU A 291 1.61 -20.06 8.19
N ARG A 292 1.01 -19.21 7.37
CA ARG A 292 0.09 -18.16 7.80
C ARG A 292 -0.78 -17.67 6.66
N ASN A 293 -1.99 -17.24 6.98
CA ASN A 293 -2.77 -16.39 6.10
C ASN A 293 -2.82 -14.96 6.65
N TYR A 294 -2.26 -14.01 5.92
CA TYR A 294 -2.38 -12.57 6.20
C TYR A 294 -3.52 -12.02 5.36
N THR A 295 -4.56 -11.53 6.02
CA THR A 295 -5.75 -11.00 5.34
C THR A 295 -5.91 -9.51 5.58
N GLN A 296 -6.19 -8.78 4.50
CA GLN A 296 -6.62 -7.37 4.55
C GLN A 296 -8.11 -7.24 4.86
N ASN A 297 -8.85 -8.36 4.82
CA ASN A 297 -10.29 -8.37 4.98
C ASN A 297 -10.66 -8.24 6.46
N ILE A 298 -11.74 -7.51 6.70
CA ILE A 298 -12.35 -7.31 8.01
C ILE A 298 -13.62 -8.15 8.20
N ASP A 299 -14.03 -8.87 7.15
CA ASP A 299 -15.27 -9.66 7.08
C ASP A 299 -15.26 -10.95 7.92
N THR A 300 -14.08 -11.39 8.40
CA THR A 300 -13.87 -12.57 9.25
C THR A 300 -14.28 -13.92 8.61
N ILE A 301 -14.45 -13.97 7.28
CA ILE A 301 -14.89 -15.19 6.59
C ILE A 301 -13.83 -16.30 6.66
N GLU A 302 -12.55 -15.96 6.83
CA GLU A 302 -11.47 -16.92 7.08
C GLU A 302 -11.73 -17.75 8.35
N THR A 303 -12.12 -17.08 9.43
CA THR A 303 -12.48 -17.72 10.70
C THR A 303 -13.73 -18.56 10.55
N LEU A 304 -14.72 -18.10 9.77
CA LEU A 304 -15.92 -18.87 9.45
C LEU A 304 -15.61 -20.14 8.65
N ALA A 305 -14.66 -20.08 7.70
CA ALA A 305 -14.12 -21.25 7.00
C ALA A 305 -13.37 -22.20 7.96
N GLY A 306 -13.00 -21.72 9.14
CA GLY A 306 -12.28 -22.45 10.18
C GLY A 306 -10.77 -22.36 10.07
N VAL A 307 -10.24 -21.39 9.33
CA VAL A 307 -8.81 -21.11 9.29
C VAL A 307 -8.40 -20.60 10.68
N THR A 308 -7.39 -21.21 11.26
CA THR A 308 -6.90 -20.86 12.60
C THR A 308 -5.60 -20.05 12.55
N ARG A 309 -4.78 -20.26 11.52
CA ARG A 309 -3.50 -19.58 11.30
C ARG A 309 -3.68 -18.30 10.49
N VAL A 310 -4.67 -17.48 10.87
CA VAL A 310 -4.99 -16.21 10.21
C VAL A 310 -4.49 -15.01 11.04
N VAL A 311 -3.96 -14.00 10.36
CA VAL A 311 -3.63 -12.68 10.91
C VAL A 311 -4.49 -11.67 10.16
N GLN A 312 -5.38 -11.00 10.90
CA GLN A 312 -6.27 -9.97 10.36
C GLN A 312 -5.57 -8.62 10.46
N CYS A 313 -4.87 -8.25 9.38
CA CYS A 313 -3.93 -7.13 9.39
C CYS A 313 -4.62 -5.79 9.68
N HIS A 314 -5.86 -5.62 9.24
CA HIS A 314 -6.66 -4.41 9.46
C HIS A 314 -7.71 -4.59 10.55
N GLY A 315 -7.52 -5.54 11.48
CA GLY A 315 -8.47 -5.80 12.55
C GLY A 315 -9.75 -6.51 12.08
N SER A 316 -10.81 -6.47 12.90
CA SER A 316 -12.01 -7.26 12.67
C SER A 316 -13.24 -6.79 13.44
N PHE A 317 -14.41 -7.34 13.11
CA PHE A 317 -15.63 -7.20 13.91
C PHE A 317 -15.70 -8.12 15.14
N ALA A 318 -14.63 -8.85 15.50
CA ALA A 318 -14.67 -9.79 16.63
C ALA A 318 -14.93 -9.10 17.97
N THR A 319 -14.41 -7.88 18.14
CA THR A 319 -14.55 -7.05 19.33
C THR A 319 -14.78 -5.58 18.94
N ALA A 320 -15.27 -4.80 19.89
CA ALA A 320 -15.44 -3.36 19.74
C ALA A 320 -15.03 -2.62 20.99
N SER A 321 -14.39 -1.47 20.82
CA SER A 321 -13.87 -0.64 21.90
C SER A 321 -14.55 0.72 21.95
N CYS A 322 -14.87 1.19 23.15
CA CYS A 322 -15.34 2.56 23.35
C CYS A 322 -14.21 3.57 23.06
N LEU A 323 -14.48 4.58 22.23
CA LEU A 323 -13.49 5.62 21.91
C LEU A 323 -13.04 6.42 23.14
N LEU A 324 -13.90 6.57 24.15
CA LEU A 324 -13.63 7.37 25.34
C LEU A 324 -13.01 6.56 26.48
N CYS A 325 -13.71 5.51 26.95
CA CYS A 325 -13.26 4.74 28.13
C CYS A 325 -12.41 3.51 27.78
N ARG A 326 -12.21 3.22 26.49
CA ARG A 326 -11.45 2.05 25.99
C ARG A 326 -11.97 0.69 26.47
N ARG A 327 -13.20 0.63 27.02
CA ARG A 327 -13.84 -0.64 27.34
C ARG A 327 -14.08 -1.43 26.06
N GLN A 328 -13.50 -2.61 26.01
CA GLN A 328 -13.73 -3.58 24.94
C GLN A 328 -14.92 -4.47 25.28
N VAL A 329 -15.75 -4.76 24.28
CA VAL A 329 -16.87 -5.71 24.33
C VAL A 329 -16.78 -6.68 23.14
N PRO A 330 -17.37 -7.88 23.25
CA PRO A 330 -17.57 -8.75 22.09
C PRO A 330 -18.33 -8.04 20.97
N GLY A 331 -17.98 -8.31 19.71
CA GLY A 331 -18.65 -7.72 18.55
C GLY A 331 -20.14 -8.08 18.44
N SER A 332 -20.54 -9.21 19.03
CA SER A 332 -21.95 -9.62 19.17
C SER A 332 -22.78 -8.63 19.97
N ASP A 333 -22.17 -7.90 20.91
CA ASP A 333 -22.89 -6.96 21.78
C ASP A 333 -23.31 -5.69 21.03
N ILE A 334 -22.71 -5.41 19.87
CA ILE A 334 -23.05 -4.28 19.01
C ILE A 334 -23.71 -4.71 17.69
N GLU A 335 -23.97 -6.01 17.50
CA GLU A 335 -24.55 -6.57 16.27
C GLU A 335 -25.93 -5.98 15.96
N ASP A 336 -26.83 -5.97 16.95
CA ASP A 336 -28.21 -5.49 16.77
C ASP A 336 -28.25 -4.01 16.35
N ASP A 337 -27.35 -3.18 16.91
CA ASP A 337 -27.23 -1.77 16.56
C ASP A 337 -26.70 -1.60 15.13
N ILE A 338 -25.66 -2.36 14.75
CA ILE A 338 -25.11 -2.35 13.38
C ILE A 338 -26.16 -2.77 12.36
N LEU A 339 -26.89 -3.86 12.60
CA LEU A 339 -27.93 -4.37 11.71
C LEU A 339 -29.12 -3.40 11.60
N ALA A 340 -29.40 -2.65 12.67
CA ALA A 340 -30.40 -1.58 12.66
C ALA A 340 -29.88 -0.26 12.06
N GLN A 341 -28.64 -0.22 11.53
CA GLN A 341 -27.97 0.99 11.04
C GLN A 341 -27.93 2.13 12.07
N LYS A 342 -27.75 1.78 13.35
CA LYS A 342 -27.62 2.72 14.47
C LYS A 342 -26.19 2.73 14.97
N VAL A 343 -25.77 3.89 15.47
CA VAL A 343 -24.44 4.04 16.09
C VAL A 343 -24.47 3.39 17.47
N PRO A 344 -23.70 2.31 17.72
CA PRO A 344 -23.66 1.64 19.01
C PRO A 344 -22.99 2.53 20.05
N LEU A 345 -23.62 2.62 21.22
CA LEU A 345 -23.21 3.51 22.30
C LEU A 345 -22.67 2.72 23.49
N CYS A 346 -21.63 3.26 24.11
CA CYS A 346 -21.04 2.70 25.32
C CYS A 346 -22.02 2.81 26.48
N SER A 347 -22.37 1.67 27.08
CA SER A 347 -23.28 1.58 28.23
C SER A 347 -22.78 2.29 29.49
N VAL A 348 -21.48 2.55 29.59
CA VAL A 348 -20.85 3.22 30.75
C VAL A 348 -20.84 4.73 30.58
N CYS A 349 -20.29 5.20 29.46
CA CYS A 349 -20.10 6.62 29.20
C CYS A 349 -21.42 7.35 28.99
N ASN A 350 -22.42 6.64 28.47
CA ASN A 350 -23.74 7.20 28.17
C ASN A 350 -24.81 6.71 29.15
N ALA A 351 -24.40 6.19 30.33
CA ALA A 351 -25.35 5.83 31.37
C ALA A 351 -26.17 7.09 31.74
N PRO A 352 -27.50 7.00 31.82
CA PRO A 352 -28.32 8.13 32.23
C PRO A 352 -27.90 8.55 33.64
N GLN A 353 -27.34 9.76 33.77
CA GLN A 353 -27.04 10.31 35.08
C GLN A 353 -28.34 10.35 35.88
N LEU A 354 -28.38 9.64 37.01
CA LEU A 354 -29.48 9.72 37.96
C LEU A 354 -29.73 11.21 38.26
N ALA A 355 -30.88 11.72 37.81
CA ALA A 355 -31.25 13.11 38.00
C ALA A 355 -31.08 13.51 39.48
N PRO A 356 -30.45 14.66 39.78
CA PRO A 356 -30.43 15.17 41.15
C PRO A 356 -31.88 15.36 41.63
N LEU A 357 -32.21 14.71 42.74
CA LEU A 357 -33.50 14.84 43.41
C LEU A 357 -33.76 16.31 43.78
N THR A 358 -34.73 16.90 43.09
CA THR A 358 -35.65 17.95 43.57
C THR A 358 -35.03 19.21 44.21
N GLY A 359 -34.91 20.27 43.41
CA GLY A 359 -34.85 21.65 43.88
C GLY A 359 -35.92 22.51 43.19
N LYS A 360 -37.04 22.76 43.88
CA LYS A 360 -38.20 23.53 43.41
C LYS A 360 -37.81 24.85 42.70
N ARG A 361 -38.01 24.96 41.38
CA ARG A 361 -38.04 26.27 40.70
C ARG A 361 -39.46 26.85 40.80
N LYS A 362 -39.60 27.94 41.57
CA LYS A 362 -40.82 28.76 41.65
C LYS A 362 -41.16 29.35 40.29
N SER A 363 -42.39 29.18 39.84
CA SER A 363 -42.92 29.88 38.67
C SER A 363 -43.04 31.38 38.95
N ARG A 364 -42.36 32.21 38.15
CA ARG A 364 -42.65 33.64 38.04
C ARG A 364 -43.19 33.90 36.64
N LYS A 365 -44.50 34.16 36.58
CA LYS A 365 -45.18 34.80 35.44
C LYS A 365 -44.43 36.07 35.04
N LYS A 366 -44.16 36.25 33.74
CA LYS A 366 -44.04 37.59 33.14
C LYS A 366 -44.90 37.68 31.89
N SER A 367 -45.73 38.71 31.94
CA SER A 367 -46.68 39.20 30.96
C SER A 367 -46.02 39.76 29.71
N ALA A 368 -46.71 39.61 28.59
CA ALA A 368 -46.45 40.24 27.31
C ALA A 368 -46.30 41.77 27.40
N LYS A 369 -45.35 42.34 26.65
CA LYS A 369 -45.47 43.67 26.02
C LYS A 369 -44.52 43.76 24.82
N LYS A 370 -45.03 44.39 23.77
CA LYS A 370 -44.54 44.46 22.39
C LYS A 370 -44.06 45.90 22.11
N ALA A 371 -42.85 46.08 21.57
CA ALA A 371 -42.34 47.27 20.84
C ALA A 371 -40.89 46.93 20.41
N LYS A 372 -40.55 46.76 19.12
CA LYS A 372 -40.35 47.71 18.01
C LYS A 372 -39.15 48.65 18.20
N GLY A 373 -38.03 48.29 17.55
CA GLY A 373 -37.03 49.22 17.01
C GLY A 373 -35.59 49.00 17.43
N GLY A 374 -34.67 48.96 16.45
CA GLY A 374 -33.27 49.36 16.60
C GLY A 374 -32.25 48.23 16.62
N TRP A 375 -31.32 48.25 15.65
CA TRP A 375 -30.12 47.42 15.58
C TRP A 375 -29.19 47.68 16.77
N ASP A 376 -28.66 46.64 17.41
CA ASP A 376 -27.21 46.42 17.54
C ASP A 376 -26.91 45.07 18.22
N SER A 377 -25.86 44.42 17.71
CA SER A 377 -24.88 43.52 18.32
C SER A 377 -25.23 42.39 19.31
N GLU A 378 -24.43 41.33 19.17
CA GLU A 378 -24.03 40.30 20.16
C GLU A 378 -24.71 38.93 20.05
N ASP A 379 -23.96 38.00 19.42
CA ASP A 379 -23.50 36.75 20.02
C ASP A 379 -24.56 35.86 20.67
N GLU A 380 -25.13 34.97 19.85
CA GLU A 380 -25.42 33.61 20.29
C GLU A 380 -24.84 32.66 19.23
N ASP A 381 -23.52 32.43 19.32
CA ASP A 381 -22.92 31.17 18.88
C ASP A 381 -23.59 30.06 19.73
N GLU A 382 -24.73 29.56 19.25
CA GLU A 382 -25.11 28.17 19.51
C GLU A 382 -24.02 27.32 18.87
N SER A 383 -22.91 27.14 19.60
CA SER A 383 -22.01 26.02 19.39
C SER A 383 -22.87 24.79 19.62
N ASP A 384 -23.44 24.27 18.54
CA ASP A 384 -23.97 22.92 18.46
C ASP A 384 -22.91 22.03 19.12
N GLY A 385 -23.28 21.44 20.26
CA GLY A 385 -22.43 20.46 20.92
C GLY A 385 -22.09 19.34 19.93
N PRO A 386 -21.08 18.50 20.22
CA PRO A 386 -20.71 17.42 19.32
C PRO A 386 -21.96 16.63 18.92
N ALA A 387 -22.16 16.44 17.60
CA ALA A 387 -23.36 15.84 17.01
C ALA A 387 -23.67 14.42 17.55
N TYR A 388 -22.71 13.81 18.26
CA TYR A 388 -22.82 12.50 18.87
C TYR A 388 -22.40 12.52 20.35
N PRO A 389 -23.02 11.66 21.19
CA PRO A 389 -22.62 11.51 22.58
C PRO A 389 -21.20 10.92 22.67
N PRO A 390 -20.43 11.26 23.71
CA PRO A 390 -18.98 11.07 23.71
C PRO A 390 -18.53 9.60 23.82
N GLY A 391 -19.42 8.66 24.15
CA GLY A 391 -19.10 7.24 24.27
C GLY A 391 -19.55 6.40 23.08
N ILE A 392 -18.94 6.55 21.90
CA ILE A 392 -19.24 5.68 20.75
C ILE A 392 -18.45 4.37 20.87
N MET A 393 -19.11 3.24 20.61
CA MET A 393 -18.43 1.97 20.41
C MET A 393 -17.92 1.91 18.97
N LYS A 394 -16.68 1.48 18.76
CA LYS A 394 -16.07 1.29 17.43
C LYS A 394 -15.58 -0.16 17.33
N PRO A 395 -15.90 -0.91 16.25
CA PRO A 395 -15.27 -2.20 16.00
C PRO A 395 -13.75 -2.08 15.99
N ASP A 396 -13.05 -3.11 16.46
CA ASP A 396 -11.58 -3.14 16.49
C ASP A 396 -11.00 -3.44 15.09
N ILE A 397 -11.44 -2.66 14.11
CA ILE A 397 -10.93 -2.54 12.74
C ILE A 397 -9.94 -1.37 12.75
N THR A 398 -8.79 -1.53 12.11
CA THR A 398 -7.79 -0.47 11.97
C THR A 398 -8.27 0.56 10.95
N PHE A 399 -8.49 1.79 11.42
CA PHE A 399 -8.83 2.92 10.55
C PHE A 399 -7.54 3.62 10.07
N PHE A 400 -7.61 4.35 8.96
CA PHE A 400 -6.52 5.24 8.54
C PHE A 400 -6.22 6.24 9.67
N GLY A 401 -4.94 6.43 9.96
CA GLY A 401 -4.44 7.21 11.10
C GLY A 401 -4.36 6.44 12.42
N GLU A 402 -4.78 5.17 12.48
CA GLU A 402 -4.56 4.30 13.65
C GLU A 402 -3.33 3.42 13.48
N LYS A 403 -2.63 3.16 14.59
CA LYS A 403 -1.53 2.18 14.60
C LYS A 403 -2.08 0.77 14.46
N LEU A 404 -1.39 -0.05 13.69
CA LEU A 404 -1.66 -1.48 13.57
C LEU A 404 -1.31 -2.19 14.88
N THR A 405 -1.85 -3.39 15.05
CA THR A 405 -1.53 -4.22 16.22
C THR A 405 -0.12 -4.79 16.09
N ASP A 406 0.65 -4.79 17.18
CA ASP A 406 1.99 -5.40 17.24
C ASP A 406 2.02 -6.88 16.79
N ASN A 407 0.89 -7.59 16.88
CA ASN A 407 0.79 -8.98 16.46
C ASN A 407 1.15 -9.20 14.97
N PHE A 408 0.90 -8.21 14.11
CA PHE A 408 1.27 -8.26 12.70
C PHE A 408 2.79 -8.33 12.55
N ASP A 409 3.52 -7.38 13.14
CA ASP A 409 4.97 -7.27 13.03
C ASP A 409 5.68 -8.48 13.66
N HIS A 410 5.22 -8.91 14.84
CA HIS A 410 5.77 -10.10 15.51
C HIS A 410 5.57 -11.36 14.66
N SER A 411 4.38 -11.54 14.07
CA SER A 411 4.11 -12.69 13.21
C SER A 411 4.95 -12.64 11.95
N LEU A 412 5.07 -11.48 11.31
CA LEU A 412 5.85 -11.30 10.09
C LEU A 412 7.35 -11.54 10.31
N ALA A 413 7.89 -11.03 11.41
CA ALA A 413 9.28 -11.29 11.79
C ALA A 413 9.57 -12.78 12.02
N ALA A 414 8.63 -13.51 12.64
CA ALA A 414 8.77 -14.95 12.87
C ALA A 414 8.60 -15.78 11.58
N ASP A 415 7.66 -15.38 10.73
CA ASP A 415 7.30 -16.13 9.52
C ASP A 415 8.34 -15.90 8.39
N ARG A 416 9.06 -14.76 8.38
CA ARG A 416 10.08 -14.41 7.37
C ARG A 416 11.13 -15.49 7.16
N SER A 417 11.66 -16.08 8.23
CA SER A 417 12.73 -17.08 8.14
C SER A 417 12.23 -18.48 7.77
N GLU A 418 10.93 -18.69 7.85
CA GLU A 418 10.31 -20.00 7.68
C GLU A 418 9.63 -20.14 6.31
N VAL A 419 9.10 -19.06 5.73
CA VAL A 419 8.33 -19.14 4.49
C VAL A 419 9.10 -19.81 3.34
N ASP A 420 8.43 -20.71 2.61
CA ASP A 420 8.99 -21.38 1.42
C ASP A 420 8.17 -21.16 0.14
N LEU A 421 7.02 -20.49 0.22
CA LEU A 421 6.19 -20.07 -0.91
C LEU A 421 5.26 -18.93 -0.49
N LEU A 422 5.14 -17.89 -1.32
CA LEU A 422 4.15 -16.83 -1.18
C LEU A 422 3.04 -17.00 -2.23
N LEU A 423 1.79 -17.04 -1.78
CA LEU A 423 0.60 -16.92 -2.63
C LEU A 423 -0.10 -15.59 -2.35
N VAL A 424 -0.28 -14.76 -3.36
CA VAL A 424 -1.06 -13.51 -3.29
C VAL A 424 -2.39 -13.74 -4.00
N ILE A 425 -3.51 -13.59 -3.31
CA ILE A 425 -4.84 -13.94 -3.84
C ILE A 425 -5.82 -12.77 -3.67
N GLY A 426 -6.36 -12.27 -4.76
CA GLY A 426 -7.50 -11.34 -4.75
C GLY A 426 -7.20 -9.99 -4.09
N THR A 427 -6.00 -9.45 -4.27
CA THR A 427 -5.62 -8.12 -3.77
C THR A 427 -4.87 -7.30 -4.80
N SER A 428 -5.04 -5.98 -4.74
CA SER A 428 -4.26 -5.03 -5.53
C SER A 428 -2.96 -4.59 -4.85
N LEU A 429 -2.70 -5.00 -3.59
CA LEU A 429 -1.53 -4.61 -2.78
C LEU A 429 -1.25 -3.10 -2.75
N LYS A 430 -2.30 -2.28 -2.65
CA LYS A 430 -2.17 -0.81 -2.62
C LYS A 430 -2.18 -0.20 -1.21
N VAL A 431 -2.25 -1.04 -0.17
CA VAL A 431 -2.46 -0.58 1.21
C VAL A 431 -1.44 -1.24 2.10
N SER A 432 -0.53 -0.42 2.60
CA SER A 432 0.41 -0.74 3.68
C SER A 432 -0.38 -1.03 4.97
N PRO A 433 0.11 -1.92 5.84
CA PRO A 433 1.43 -2.55 5.85
C PRO A 433 1.48 -3.86 5.02
N VAL A 434 0.34 -4.29 4.49
CA VAL A 434 0.22 -5.63 3.88
C VAL A 434 0.92 -5.66 2.52
N ALA A 435 0.92 -4.55 1.79
CA ALA A 435 1.73 -4.38 0.58
C ALA A 435 3.23 -4.63 0.86
N ASP A 436 3.71 -4.22 2.04
CA ASP A 436 5.13 -4.26 2.39
C ASP A 436 5.63 -5.65 2.80
N ILE A 437 4.72 -6.59 3.08
CA ILE A 437 5.09 -7.99 3.38
C ILE A 437 6.07 -8.52 2.33
N LEU A 438 5.88 -8.18 1.05
CA LEU A 438 6.75 -8.66 -0.02
C LEU A 438 8.20 -8.18 0.14
N CYS A 439 8.42 -6.95 0.60
CA CYS A 439 9.74 -6.39 0.92
C CYS A 439 10.36 -7.06 2.15
N HIS A 440 9.51 -7.61 3.03
CA HIS A 440 9.91 -8.33 4.23
C HIS A 440 10.18 -9.83 4.01
N LEU A 441 10.00 -10.39 2.82
CA LEU A 441 10.34 -11.79 2.57
C LEU A 441 11.71 -11.93 1.87
N PRO A 442 12.42 -13.06 2.04
CA PRO A 442 13.62 -13.33 1.26
C PRO A 442 13.29 -13.39 -0.24
N HIS A 443 14.10 -12.74 -1.08
CA HIS A 443 13.82 -12.68 -2.53
C HIS A 443 13.92 -14.05 -3.21
N SER A 444 14.65 -14.99 -2.61
CA SER A 444 14.72 -16.40 -3.02
C SER A 444 13.40 -17.18 -2.87
N VAL A 445 12.42 -16.67 -2.12
CA VAL A 445 11.11 -17.31 -1.95
C VAL A 445 10.28 -17.17 -3.22
N PRO A 446 9.73 -18.26 -3.80
CA PRO A 446 8.86 -18.19 -4.95
C PRO A 446 7.55 -17.43 -4.67
N GLN A 447 7.08 -16.66 -5.63
CA GLN A 447 5.86 -15.84 -5.51
C GLN A 447 4.87 -16.15 -6.63
N ILE A 448 3.61 -16.41 -6.27
CA ILE A 448 2.51 -16.64 -7.23
C ILE A 448 1.41 -15.62 -6.98
N LEU A 449 0.99 -14.93 -8.03
CA LEU A 449 -0.14 -13.99 -8.01
C LEU A 449 -1.38 -14.65 -8.64
N ILE A 450 -2.48 -14.63 -7.91
CA ILE A 450 -3.82 -15.02 -8.36
C ILE A 450 -4.72 -13.80 -8.20
N ASN A 451 -5.06 -13.12 -9.30
CA ASN A 451 -5.88 -11.92 -9.21
C ASN A 451 -6.66 -11.65 -10.49
N LYS A 452 -7.71 -10.83 -10.43
CA LYS A 452 -8.47 -10.47 -11.64
C LYS A 452 -7.67 -9.56 -12.58
N THR A 453 -6.89 -8.65 -11.99
CA THR A 453 -6.11 -7.62 -12.67
C THR A 453 -4.62 -7.74 -12.33
N PRO A 454 -3.70 -7.29 -13.19
CA PRO A 454 -2.27 -7.30 -12.89
C PRO A 454 -1.91 -6.29 -11.79
N VAL A 455 -0.94 -6.65 -10.95
CA VAL A 455 -0.36 -5.76 -9.93
C VAL A 455 1.01 -5.30 -10.44
N ARG A 456 1.12 -4.02 -10.80
CA ARG A 456 2.27 -3.51 -11.59
C ARG A 456 3.52 -3.16 -10.78
N HIS A 457 3.39 -2.97 -9.48
CA HIS A 457 4.49 -2.58 -8.59
C HIS A 457 5.18 -3.79 -7.92
N ILE A 458 4.86 -5.02 -8.35
CA ILE A 458 5.49 -6.25 -7.87
C ILE A 458 5.93 -7.11 -9.06
N ASN A 459 6.82 -8.06 -8.82
CA ASN A 459 7.36 -8.95 -9.86
C ASN A 459 7.26 -10.44 -9.46
N PRO A 460 6.04 -11.02 -9.49
CA PRO A 460 5.80 -12.42 -9.12
C PRO A 460 6.40 -13.38 -10.14
N ASP A 461 6.68 -14.60 -9.70
CA ASP A 461 7.26 -15.62 -10.58
C ASP A 461 6.23 -16.25 -11.52
N ILE A 462 4.98 -16.33 -11.08
CA ILE A 462 3.85 -16.86 -11.87
C ILE A 462 2.65 -15.95 -11.64
N ILE A 463 2.00 -15.51 -12.73
CA ILE A 463 0.83 -14.64 -12.69
C ILE A 463 -0.35 -15.37 -13.32
N LEU A 464 -1.39 -15.64 -12.52
CA LEU A 464 -2.64 -16.26 -12.93
C LEU A 464 -3.75 -15.19 -12.86
N LEU A 465 -4.18 -14.70 -14.02
CA LEU A 465 -5.19 -13.65 -14.13
C LEU A 465 -6.57 -14.22 -14.41
N GLY A 466 -7.58 -13.82 -13.64
CA GLY A 466 -8.97 -14.24 -13.81
C GLY A 466 -9.74 -14.29 -12.51
N ASN A 467 -10.89 -14.95 -12.50
CA ASN A 467 -11.65 -15.19 -11.27
C ASN A 467 -10.87 -16.12 -10.34
N SER A 468 -10.58 -15.65 -9.12
CA SER A 468 -9.80 -16.41 -8.14
C SER A 468 -10.43 -17.77 -7.80
N ASP A 469 -11.75 -17.89 -7.73
CA ASP A 469 -12.41 -19.16 -7.40
C ASP A 469 -12.23 -20.20 -8.51
N ASP A 470 -12.31 -19.78 -9.77
CA ASP A 470 -12.11 -20.66 -10.93
C ASP A 470 -10.64 -21.11 -11.03
N ILE A 471 -9.69 -20.20 -10.77
CA ILE A 471 -8.26 -20.52 -10.71
C ILE A 471 -7.98 -21.53 -9.60
N ILE A 472 -8.54 -21.32 -8.41
CA ILE A 472 -8.38 -22.23 -7.27
C ILE A 472 -9.01 -23.59 -7.55
N ALA A 473 -10.18 -23.64 -8.18
CA ALA A 473 -10.81 -24.89 -8.61
C ALA A 473 -9.93 -25.66 -9.61
N HIS A 474 -9.37 -24.97 -10.61
CA HIS A 474 -8.44 -25.55 -11.56
C HIS A 474 -7.18 -26.11 -10.86
N LEU A 475 -6.55 -25.33 -9.98
CA LEU A 475 -5.37 -25.76 -9.22
C LEU A 475 -5.68 -26.98 -8.35
N CYS A 476 -6.82 -26.99 -7.65
CA CYS A 476 -7.26 -28.14 -6.85
C CYS A 476 -7.42 -29.41 -7.71
N ASN A 477 -8.06 -29.28 -8.88
CA ASN A 477 -8.21 -30.39 -9.82
C ASN A 477 -6.84 -30.94 -10.26
N ARG A 478 -5.90 -30.06 -10.64
CA ARG A 478 -4.52 -30.44 -11.03
C ARG A 478 -3.70 -31.03 -9.88
N LEU A 479 -3.98 -30.62 -8.64
CA LEU A 479 -3.38 -31.16 -7.43
C LEU A 479 -3.99 -32.51 -7.02
N GLY A 480 -5.18 -32.84 -7.51
CA GLY A 480 -5.99 -33.97 -7.05
C GLY A 480 -6.53 -33.73 -5.63
N TRP A 481 -6.83 -32.47 -5.30
CA TRP A 481 -7.34 -32.09 -3.98
C TRP A 481 -8.82 -31.72 -4.07
N GLU A 482 -9.58 -32.12 -3.05
CA GLU A 482 -11.00 -31.77 -2.92
C GLU A 482 -11.19 -30.66 -1.89
N LEU A 483 -11.96 -29.63 -2.26
CA LEU A 483 -12.28 -28.54 -1.35
C LEU A 483 -13.25 -29.03 -0.25
N PRO A 484 -13.06 -28.61 1.01
CA PRO A 484 -14.00 -28.96 2.07
C PRO A 484 -15.41 -28.36 1.77
N PRO A 485 -16.49 -28.99 2.26
CA PRO A 485 -17.83 -28.42 2.13
C PRO A 485 -17.95 -27.11 2.93
N PRO A 486 -18.84 -26.18 2.54
CA PRO A 486 -19.13 -24.99 3.33
C PRO A 486 -19.76 -25.38 4.67
N LYS A 487 -19.35 -24.72 5.77
CA LYS A 487 -19.80 -25.08 7.14
C LYS A 487 -21.26 -24.72 7.45
N ASN A 488 -21.91 -23.84 6.67
CA ASN A 488 -23.28 -23.39 6.90
C ASN A 488 -24.22 -23.79 5.74
N GLU A 489 -24.68 -25.04 5.70
CA GLU A 489 -25.84 -25.46 4.90
C GLU A 489 -27.15 -25.48 5.73
N ALA A 490 -27.31 -24.53 6.66
CA ALA A 490 -28.54 -24.38 7.43
C ALA A 490 -29.14 -22.97 7.25
N ALA A 491 -30.41 -22.94 6.79
CA ALA A 491 -31.35 -21.81 6.69
C ALA A 491 -31.35 -20.95 5.41
N THR A 492 -32.27 -21.29 4.50
CA THR A 492 -33.08 -20.40 3.62
C THR A 492 -32.48 -19.05 3.23
N ALA A 493 -31.78 -19.00 2.09
CA ALA A 493 -31.50 -17.76 1.38
C ALA A 493 -32.80 -17.13 0.81
N PRO A 494 -32.95 -15.77 0.82
CA PRO A 494 -34.09 -15.07 0.24
C PRO A 494 -34.28 -15.35 -1.26
N GLU A 495 -35.53 -15.27 -1.71
CA GLU A 495 -35.97 -15.69 -3.06
C GLU A 495 -35.29 -14.96 -4.23
N PHE A 496 -34.70 -13.78 -4.01
CA PHE A 496 -33.95 -13.04 -5.05
C PHE A 496 -32.57 -13.63 -5.36
N LEU A 497 -32.02 -14.51 -4.50
CA LEU A 497 -30.78 -15.25 -4.76
C LEU A 497 -31.02 -16.52 -5.60
N ARG A 498 -32.28 -16.88 -5.92
CA ARG A 498 -32.59 -18.06 -6.74
C ARG A 498 -32.26 -17.88 -8.23
N ASP A 499 -32.11 -16.64 -8.69
CA ASP A 499 -31.74 -16.34 -10.08
C ASP A 499 -30.22 -16.39 -10.34
N ALA A 500 -29.40 -16.42 -9.29
CA ALA A 500 -28.03 -16.93 -9.37
C ALA A 500 -28.10 -18.45 -9.41
N LYS A 501 -28.44 -19.00 -10.58
CA LYS A 501 -28.50 -20.45 -10.82
C LYS A 501 -27.32 -21.15 -10.18
N LYS A 502 -27.65 -22.11 -9.31
CA LYS A 502 -26.87 -23.31 -8.96
C LYS A 502 -25.81 -23.61 -10.02
N ARG A 503 -24.56 -23.21 -9.79
CA ARG A 503 -23.42 -23.93 -10.34
C ARG A 503 -23.06 -24.96 -9.28
N SER A 504 -23.43 -26.20 -9.50
CA SER A 504 -22.92 -27.28 -8.63
C SER A 504 -21.41 -27.36 -8.83
N VAL A 505 -20.69 -27.97 -7.88
CA VAL A 505 -19.26 -28.28 -8.06
C VAL A 505 -19.02 -29.06 -9.37
N SER A 506 -20.04 -29.76 -9.88
CA SER A 506 -19.97 -30.45 -11.17
C SER A 506 -20.05 -29.54 -12.41
N ASP A 507 -20.56 -28.31 -12.30
CA ASP A 507 -20.55 -27.31 -13.38
C ASP A 507 -19.21 -26.55 -13.48
N LEU A 508 -18.35 -26.66 -12.46
CA LEU A 508 -16.95 -26.20 -12.53
C LEU A 508 -16.10 -27.12 -13.43
N HIS A 509 -16.56 -28.30 -13.83
CA HIS A 509 -15.74 -29.25 -14.59
C HIS A 509 -15.59 -28.95 -16.09
N ALA A 510 -16.18 -27.87 -16.60
CA ALA A 510 -15.97 -27.39 -17.97
C ALA A 510 -14.91 -26.28 -18.02
N HIS A 511 -13.76 -26.46 -17.37
CA HIS A 511 -12.69 -25.46 -17.42
C HIS A 511 -12.00 -25.52 -18.80
N GLU A 512 -12.15 -24.46 -19.59
CA GLU A 512 -11.21 -24.17 -20.67
C GLU A 512 -9.79 -24.12 -20.09
N GLU A 513 -8.83 -24.72 -20.80
CA GLU A 513 -7.43 -24.64 -20.40
C GLU A 513 -6.97 -23.17 -20.40
N PRO A 514 -6.25 -22.71 -19.37
CA PRO A 514 -5.81 -21.32 -19.30
C PRO A 514 -4.88 -20.99 -20.48
N HIS A 515 -5.04 -19.78 -21.01
CA HIS A 515 -4.25 -19.30 -22.13
C HIS A 515 -2.95 -18.66 -21.62
N ARG A 516 -1.80 -19.16 -22.07
CA ARG A 516 -0.50 -18.54 -21.78
C ARG A 516 -0.25 -17.36 -22.72
N VAL A 517 0.11 -16.21 -22.16
CA VAL A 517 0.47 -15.01 -22.94
C VAL A 517 1.87 -15.20 -23.54
N GLY A 518 1.94 -15.64 -24.79
CA GLY A 518 3.22 -15.93 -25.47
C GLY A 518 4.10 -16.94 -24.71
N GLN A 519 5.39 -16.66 -24.57
CA GLN A 519 6.32 -17.44 -23.74
C GLN A 519 6.54 -16.85 -22.34
N SER A 520 5.60 -16.01 -21.86
CA SER A 520 5.73 -15.33 -20.56
C SER A 520 5.37 -16.20 -19.36
N HIS A 521 5.39 -15.63 -18.16
CA HIS A 521 4.93 -16.25 -16.92
C HIS A 521 3.47 -15.90 -16.57
N ILE A 522 2.74 -15.31 -17.53
CA ILE A 522 1.37 -14.81 -17.37
C ILE A 522 0.40 -15.78 -18.04
N TRP A 523 -0.63 -16.15 -17.28
CA TRP A 523 -1.68 -17.08 -17.70
C TRP A 523 -3.05 -16.45 -17.48
N LEU A 524 -3.90 -16.53 -18.50
CA LEU A 524 -5.23 -15.95 -18.52
C LEU A 524 -6.29 -17.04 -18.34
N PHE A 525 -7.16 -16.82 -17.39
CA PHE A 525 -8.38 -17.59 -17.15
C PHE A 525 -9.59 -16.75 -17.59
N GLU A 526 -10.76 -17.39 -17.63
CA GLU A 526 -12.01 -16.69 -17.93
C GLU A 526 -12.22 -15.48 -17.00
N GLY A 527 -12.60 -14.33 -17.57
CA GLY A 527 -12.84 -13.10 -16.81
C GLY A 527 -11.58 -12.34 -16.39
N ALA A 528 -10.40 -12.66 -16.94
CA ALA A 528 -9.18 -11.87 -16.75
C ALA A 528 -9.35 -10.44 -17.28
N GLU A 529 -8.96 -9.45 -16.47
CA GLU A 529 -9.04 -8.02 -16.80
C GLU A 529 -7.64 -7.39 -16.80
N GLY A 530 -6.88 -7.59 -17.89
CA GLY A 530 -5.55 -6.97 -18.01
C GLY A 530 -5.49 -5.65 -18.77
N GLY A 531 -6.54 -5.33 -19.56
CA GLY A 531 -6.62 -4.09 -20.34
C GLY A 531 -5.40 -3.85 -21.24
N GLU A 532 -5.06 -2.57 -21.44
CA GLU A 532 -3.93 -2.12 -22.27
C GLU A 532 -2.57 -2.71 -21.85
N TRP A 533 -2.42 -3.11 -20.58
CA TRP A 533 -1.16 -3.69 -20.10
C TRP A 533 -0.87 -5.06 -20.70
N LEU A 534 -1.90 -5.92 -20.82
CA LEU A 534 -1.74 -7.21 -21.51
C LEU A 534 -1.46 -7.02 -23.00
N GLU A 535 -2.18 -6.09 -23.63
CA GLU A 535 -2.00 -5.77 -25.05
C GLU A 535 -0.57 -5.32 -25.35
N ASN A 536 0.01 -4.46 -24.50
CA ASN A 536 1.39 -4.01 -24.64
C ASN A 536 2.40 -5.16 -24.49
N ILE A 537 2.17 -6.09 -23.55
CA ILE A 537 3.04 -7.26 -23.36
C ILE A 537 2.96 -8.19 -24.56
N GLU A 538 1.76 -8.45 -25.07
CA GLU A 538 1.55 -9.27 -26.27
C GLU A 538 2.24 -8.66 -27.50
N GLN A 539 2.18 -7.33 -27.64
CA GLN A 539 2.88 -6.60 -28.70
C GLN A 539 4.41 -6.65 -28.54
N GLN A 540 4.93 -6.53 -27.33
CA GLN A 540 6.38 -6.66 -27.06
C GLN A 540 6.89 -8.08 -27.34
N ILE A 541 6.13 -9.11 -26.94
CA ILE A 541 6.53 -10.51 -27.17
C ILE A 541 6.44 -10.86 -28.66
N SER A 542 5.43 -10.36 -29.37
CA SER A 542 5.28 -10.60 -30.81
C SER A 542 6.26 -9.80 -31.68
N SER A 543 6.78 -8.67 -31.20
CA SER A 543 7.82 -7.88 -31.88
C SER A 543 9.27 -8.32 -31.56
N SER A 544 9.45 -9.22 -30.59
CA SER A 544 10.74 -9.83 -30.28
C SER A 544 11.12 -10.83 -31.40
N PRO A 545 12.21 -10.64 -32.16
CA PRO A 545 12.55 -11.57 -33.23
C PRO A 545 12.96 -12.91 -32.63
N THR A 546 12.18 -13.95 -32.92
CA THR A 546 12.52 -15.36 -32.67
C THR A 546 13.97 -15.62 -33.09
N GLU A 547 14.83 -16.00 -32.13
CA GLU A 547 16.14 -16.56 -32.41
C GLU A 547 15.99 -17.71 -33.41
N GLN A 548 16.50 -17.47 -34.63
CA GLN A 548 16.56 -18.50 -35.65
C GLN A 548 17.47 -19.62 -35.16
N SER A 549 16.89 -20.80 -35.01
CA SER A 549 17.57 -22.09 -34.84
C SER A 549 18.83 -22.18 -35.72
N PRO A 550 19.97 -22.70 -35.22
CA PRO A 550 21.19 -22.82 -36.02
C PRO A 550 20.95 -23.77 -37.19
N LYS A 551 21.06 -23.23 -38.42
CA LYS A 551 21.06 -24.04 -39.64
C LYS A 551 22.22 -25.04 -39.54
N LYS A 552 21.89 -26.33 -39.57
CA LYS A 552 22.86 -27.43 -39.74
C LYS A 552 23.80 -27.13 -40.92
N PRO A 553 25.12 -27.37 -40.81
CA PRO A 553 26.01 -27.26 -41.95
C PRO A 553 25.65 -28.35 -42.96
N ARG A 554 25.35 -27.95 -44.20
CA ARG A 554 25.15 -28.88 -45.31
C ARG A 554 26.53 -29.25 -45.84
N LEU A 555 26.93 -30.50 -45.61
CA LEU A 555 27.97 -31.18 -46.37
C LEU A 555 27.50 -31.28 -47.82
N GLU A 556 28.22 -30.63 -48.73
CA GLU A 556 28.74 -31.12 -50.03
C GLU A 556 29.27 -29.95 -50.87
#